data_AF-A0A3L7RJ62-F1
#
_entry.id   AF-A0A3L7RJ62-F1
#
_cell.length_a   1.000
_cell.length_b   1.000
_cell.length_c   1.000
_cell.angle_alpha   90.00
_cell.angle_beta   90.00
_cell.angle_gamma   90.00
#
_symmetry.space_group_name_H-M   'P 1'
#
loop_
_entity.id
_entity.type
_entity.pdbx_description
1 polymer ?
#
loop_
_entity_poly.entity_id
_entity_poly.type
_entity_poly.pdbx_seq_one_letter_code
_entity_poly.pdbx_strand_id
1 'polypeptide(L)'
;MSHLIIVRPSISKSMSYHFEHAPRMVLFVLVAVFASSSVCRAQLQDDERRIRWHEAERLSVFRRSEGPAPVTVATDEATQAERLMTLDEAIRLSLQHSEAIRVLAGVSAVSTGQTIYDTAIAVTPIDQAKAVFDPVFSANSSFRHTEFPGLNALGSSIVRSQTAGNDSGVSLRDLNTLGGTVDLSFANSLDDPAVAGFLNRNLPSASLSYTQPLLAGLGRDANTAPIVIARLQQEISYFQFKDSMQELVRGTIAAYWSLVQARTELWAREIQVDQSRNAFLRLEAKFRTGSADQSNVAQPKLAYAIFRANLVTARANVLQREAALRNMIGLPPTDGVQIVPSTPPTRDQVQFRWDEINQTAQSLRPDLVELNLILLADRKRLVQSRNLAQPQLDAVALQRWDGLSGRVINGNSLSSGLGDNSSWTMGVNFSVPLSLRKSRAQVRNNELLIMKDRALIQQNLHQIEHLLATSLRTIDQSFLQFEAFREARQAGKENLDVRVRRMEKGLEDFLNYLQGLTDWGNAVASEAQALASYNSGLADLERQTGTILETHGIRFVEEQFASIGTHGRWCQDERYPRDLKPRENSQRYEDSGKASEEAFDLQDFPRRRDDRLRLPEAPQFDEMENRSVDPAK
;
A
#
# COMPACT_ATOMS: atom_id res chain seq x y z
N MET A 1 35.23 -45.15 -1.77
CA MET A 1 34.71 -45.60 -0.47
C MET A 1 33.28 -45.10 -0.34
N SER A 2 32.20 -45.85 -0.30
CA SER A 2 31.86 -47.25 -0.60
C SER A 2 30.34 -47.25 -0.81
N HIS A 3 29.86 -47.89 -1.88
CA HIS A 3 28.45 -48.08 -2.22
C HIS A 3 27.68 -48.93 -1.20
N LEU A 4 26.34 -48.78 -1.14
CA LEU A 4 25.40 -49.84 -0.73
C LEU A 4 23.99 -49.47 -1.25
N ILE A 5 23.49 -50.03 -2.37
CA ILE A 5 22.85 -51.34 -2.61
C ILE A 5 21.38 -51.42 -2.12
N ILE A 6 20.51 -51.60 -3.11
CA ILE A 6 19.09 -51.98 -3.06
C ILE A 6 18.96 -53.45 -2.65
N VAL A 7 18.10 -53.79 -1.68
CA VAL A 7 17.58 -55.17 -1.50
C VAL A 7 16.12 -55.16 -1.00
N ARG A 8 15.23 -55.82 -1.76
CA ARG A 8 13.89 -56.32 -1.32
C ARG A 8 14.05 -57.54 -0.39
N PRO A 9 13.13 -57.75 0.56
CA PRO A 9 12.31 -59.00 0.55
C PRO A 9 10.86 -58.74 1.03
N SER A 10 9.77 -59.35 0.57
CA SER A 10 9.35 -60.75 0.36
C SER A 10 9.27 -61.62 1.62
N ILE A 11 8.09 -61.55 2.26
CA ILE A 11 7.28 -62.57 2.97
C ILE A 11 8.00 -63.87 3.41
N SER A 12 8.03 -64.10 4.73
CA SER A 12 8.00 -65.44 5.33
C SER A 12 7.44 -65.40 6.76
N LYS A 13 6.74 -66.48 7.11
CA LYS A 13 5.86 -66.76 8.24
C LYS A 13 6.45 -66.68 9.65
N SER A 14 5.50 -66.52 10.58
CA SER A 14 5.45 -66.90 11.99
C SER A 14 6.28 -66.10 12.99
N MET A 15 5.60 -65.28 13.79
CA MET A 15 5.80 -65.26 15.24
C MET A 15 4.60 -64.58 15.91
N SER A 16 3.75 -65.40 16.52
CA SER A 16 2.83 -65.00 17.58
C SER A 16 3.65 -64.49 18.75
N TYR A 17 3.60 -63.20 19.06
CA TYR A 17 4.11 -62.66 20.33
C TYR A 17 3.23 -61.51 20.82
N HIS A 18 3.00 -61.54 22.13
CA HIS A 18 2.08 -60.72 22.91
C HIS A 18 2.25 -59.21 22.71
N PHE A 19 1.16 -58.54 22.37
CA PHE A 19 1.01 -57.08 22.38
C PHE A 19 0.67 -56.60 23.80
N GLU A 20 1.63 -56.65 24.72
CA GLU A 20 1.43 -56.18 26.11
C GLU A 20 2.05 -54.79 26.39
N HIS A 21 2.61 -54.10 25.39
CA HIS A 21 3.36 -52.85 25.59
C HIS A 21 2.93 -51.63 24.74
N ALA A 22 1.84 -51.71 23.98
CA ALA A 22 1.30 -50.55 23.26
C ALA A 22 0.87 -49.34 24.13
N PRO A 23 0.31 -49.49 25.36
CA PRO A 23 -0.09 -48.31 26.15
C PRO A 23 1.09 -47.53 26.74
N ARG A 24 2.30 -48.11 26.77
CA ARG A 24 3.50 -47.42 27.27
C ARG A 24 4.14 -46.49 26.25
N MET A 25 4.01 -46.76 24.95
CA MET A 25 4.56 -45.89 23.89
C MET A 25 3.74 -44.60 23.73
N VAL A 26 2.40 -44.68 23.80
CA VAL A 26 1.52 -43.51 23.74
C VAL A 26 1.69 -42.63 24.98
N LEU A 27 1.90 -43.25 26.15
CA LEU A 27 2.25 -42.53 27.37
C LEU A 27 3.64 -41.88 27.29
N PHE A 28 4.62 -42.50 26.60
CA PHE A 28 5.95 -41.91 26.43
C PHE A 28 5.96 -40.71 25.46
N VAL A 29 5.10 -40.70 24.44
CA VAL A 29 4.95 -39.54 23.54
C VAL A 29 4.21 -38.40 24.24
N LEU A 30 3.18 -38.70 25.04
CA LEU A 30 2.50 -37.71 25.89
C LEU A 30 3.43 -37.16 26.99
N VAL A 31 4.23 -38.01 27.64
CA VAL A 31 5.19 -37.58 28.68
C VAL A 31 6.38 -36.82 28.07
N ALA A 32 6.81 -37.11 26.85
CA ALA A 32 7.83 -36.31 26.15
C ALA A 32 7.33 -34.91 25.78
N VAL A 33 6.03 -34.73 25.52
CA VAL A 33 5.41 -33.41 25.27
C VAL A 33 5.12 -32.65 26.58
N PHE A 34 4.84 -33.36 27.68
CA PHE A 34 4.62 -32.75 29.01
C PHE A 34 5.90 -32.52 29.83
N ALA A 35 7.02 -33.18 29.52
CA ALA A 35 8.31 -33.00 30.21
C ALA A 35 9.13 -31.82 29.66
N SER A 36 8.72 -31.19 28.57
CA SER A 36 9.13 -29.82 28.22
C SER A 36 8.30 -28.80 29.01
N SER A 37 8.42 -28.86 30.33
CA SER A 37 7.82 -27.92 31.27
C SER A 37 8.56 -26.58 31.23
N SER A 38 8.21 -25.78 30.22
CA SER A 38 8.41 -24.33 30.22
C SER A 38 7.14 -23.56 29.82
N VAL A 39 6.00 -24.25 29.63
CA VAL A 39 4.78 -23.64 29.07
C VAL A 39 3.62 -23.50 30.08
N CYS A 40 3.68 -24.12 31.26
CA CYS A 40 2.63 -23.95 32.28
C CYS A 40 2.84 -22.75 33.21
N ARG A 41 3.04 -21.56 32.62
CA ARG A 41 2.88 -20.28 33.33
C ARG A 41 2.37 -19.19 32.38
N ALA A 42 1.33 -19.47 31.60
CA ALA A 42 0.80 -18.49 30.65
C ALA A 42 -0.69 -18.66 30.31
N GLN A 43 -1.56 -19.04 31.26
CA GLN A 43 -3.00 -18.84 31.05
C GLN A 43 -3.74 -18.86 32.38
N LEU A 44 -3.81 -17.67 32.98
CA LEU A 44 -4.92 -17.16 33.78
C LEU A 44 -4.47 -15.76 34.22
N GLN A 45 -4.63 -14.80 33.31
CA GLN A 45 -4.41 -13.40 33.61
C GLN A 45 -5.78 -12.79 33.90
N ASP A 46 -6.13 -12.74 35.18
CA ASP A 46 -7.25 -11.94 35.70
C ASP A 46 -7.00 -10.47 35.35
N ASP A 47 -7.63 -9.94 34.30
CA ASP A 47 -7.53 -8.51 33.98
C ASP A 47 -8.65 -7.98 33.06
N GLU A 48 -9.89 -7.90 33.55
CA GLU A 48 -10.96 -7.14 32.86
C GLU A 48 -11.81 -6.29 33.81
N ARG A 49 -11.19 -5.64 34.82
CA ARG A 49 -11.92 -4.70 35.69
C ARG A 49 -11.26 -3.34 35.93
N ARG A 50 -10.12 -3.07 35.29
CA ARG A 50 -9.51 -1.73 35.28
C ARG A 50 -8.91 -1.50 33.89
N ILE A 51 -9.17 -0.33 33.32
CA ILE A 51 -8.42 0.16 32.16
C ILE A 51 -6.98 0.30 32.63
N ARG A 52 -6.15 -0.72 32.37
CA ARG A 52 -4.70 -0.62 32.54
C ARG A 52 -4.21 0.12 31.31
N TRP A 53 -3.82 1.37 31.49
CA TRP A 53 -2.92 2.02 30.55
C TRP A 53 -1.67 1.14 30.47
N HIS A 54 -1.38 0.55 29.32
CA HIS A 54 -0.12 -0.16 29.09
C HIS A 54 1.03 0.84 29.19
N GLU A 55 1.55 1.05 30.40
CA GLU A 55 2.61 2.00 30.73
C GLU A 55 3.99 1.59 30.14
N ALA A 56 4.07 0.44 29.45
CA ALA A 56 5.28 -0.08 28.80
C ALA A 56 5.35 0.16 27.28
N GLU A 57 4.25 0.53 26.61
CA GLU A 57 4.27 1.03 25.23
C GLU A 57 4.15 2.55 25.27
N ARG A 58 5.23 3.18 25.73
CA ARG A 58 5.37 4.64 25.76
C ARG A 58 4.98 5.21 24.39
N LEU A 59 3.98 6.09 24.39
CA LEU A 59 3.72 7.15 23.41
C LEU A 59 4.83 7.27 22.32
N SER A 60 4.56 6.68 21.14
CA SER A 60 5.38 6.71 19.91
C SER A 60 6.85 6.27 20.05
N VAL A 61 7.13 4.99 19.81
CA VAL A 61 8.50 4.47 19.56
C VAL A 61 9.08 5.07 18.27
N PHE A 62 8.23 5.48 17.33
CA PHE A 62 8.62 6.10 16.07
C PHE A 62 8.81 7.61 16.19
N ARG A 63 9.86 8.06 16.88
CA ARG A 63 10.31 9.46 16.80
C ARG A 63 11.34 9.59 15.70
N ARG A 64 11.12 10.51 14.76
CA ARG A 64 12.17 10.96 13.84
C ARG A 64 13.18 11.80 14.64
N SER A 65 14.47 11.65 14.37
CA SER A 65 15.49 12.53 14.97
C SER A 65 15.16 13.99 14.67
N GLU A 66 15.34 14.87 15.64
CA GLU A 66 15.22 16.32 15.43
C GLU A 66 16.22 16.75 14.35
N GLY A 67 15.69 17.16 13.19
CA GLY A 67 16.50 17.74 12.11
C GLY A 67 16.84 19.20 12.40
N PRO A 68 17.68 19.83 11.57
CA PRO A 68 17.91 21.27 11.65
C PRO A 68 16.58 22.04 11.54
N ALA A 69 16.52 23.22 12.16
CA ALA A 69 15.36 24.08 12.08
C ALA A 69 15.01 24.39 10.60
N PRO A 70 13.71 24.51 10.26
CA PRO A 70 13.30 24.77 8.89
C PRO A 70 13.83 26.12 8.41
N VAL A 71 14.30 26.14 7.16
CA VAL A 71 14.70 27.38 6.50
C VAL A 71 13.46 28.26 6.29
N THR A 72 13.59 29.55 6.58
CA THR A 72 12.56 30.55 6.29
C THR A 72 13.17 31.68 5.46
N VAL A 73 12.33 32.45 4.77
CA VAL A 73 12.78 33.60 3.97
C VAL A 73 13.51 34.65 4.82
N ALA A 74 13.26 34.71 6.13
CA ALA A 74 13.92 35.64 7.04
C ALA A 74 15.31 35.15 7.51
N THR A 75 15.59 33.85 7.39
CA THR A 75 16.86 33.22 7.79
C THR A 75 17.82 32.96 6.61
N ASP A 76 17.52 33.52 5.42
CA ASP A 76 18.34 33.59 4.18
C ASP A 76 19.86 33.45 4.40
N GLU A 77 20.67 32.76 3.60
CA GLU A 77 20.56 31.94 2.38
C GLU A 77 21.99 31.37 2.05
N ALA A 78 23.06 31.82 2.74
CA ALA A 78 24.43 31.77 2.26
C ALA A 78 25.26 30.48 2.50
N THR A 79 24.71 29.42 3.09
CA THR A 79 25.52 28.24 3.50
C THR A 79 24.91 26.88 3.18
N GLN A 80 23.86 26.81 2.38
CA GLN A 80 23.35 25.51 1.92
C GLN A 80 24.08 25.07 0.66
N ALA A 81 24.57 23.84 0.66
CA ALA A 81 25.17 23.27 -0.53
C ALA A 81 24.06 23.05 -1.57
N GLU A 82 24.24 23.54 -2.79
CA GLU A 82 23.32 23.23 -3.89
C GLU A 82 23.59 21.82 -4.42
N ARG A 83 22.52 21.03 -4.59
CA ARG A 83 22.58 19.73 -5.24
C ARG A 83 21.73 19.76 -6.50
N LEU A 84 22.39 19.58 -7.64
CA LEU A 84 21.71 19.31 -8.90
C LEU A 84 21.02 17.95 -8.82
N MET A 85 19.75 17.91 -9.20
CA MET A 85 18.92 16.71 -9.16
C MET A 85 18.15 16.55 -10.46
N THR A 86 18.36 15.40 -11.11
CA THR A 86 17.61 15.03 -12.31
C THR A 86 16.21 14.49 -11.95
N LEU A 87 15.29 14.51 -12.91
CA LEU A 87 13.96 13.93 -12.71
C LEU A 87 14.02 12.41 -12.41
N ASP A 88 14.91 11.68 -13.10
CA ASP A 88 15.10 10.24 -12.85
C ASP A 88 15.63 9.97 -11.44
N GLU A 89 16.51 10.82 -10.93
CA GLU A 89 17.00 10.73 -9.56
C GLU A 89 15.90 11.00 -8.54
N ALA A 90 15.04 12.00 -8.78
CA ALA A 90 13.88 12.28 -7.92
C ALA A 90 12.91 11.09 -7.88
N ILE A 91 12.57 10.52 -9.04
CA ILE A 91 11.74 9.30 -9.13
C ILE A 91 12.40 8.15 -8.37
N ARG A 92 13.70 7.91 -8.58
CA ARG A 92 14.43 6.84 -7.89
C ARG A 92 14.43 7.01 -6.37
N LEU A 93 14.71 8.20 -5.87
CA LEU A 93 14.70 8.50 -4.44
C LEU A 93 13.30 8.31 -3.84
N SER A 94 12.24 8.70 -4.57
CA SER A 94 10.86 8.45 -4.15
C SER A 94 10.58 6.96 -3.95
N LEU A 95 11.03 6.11 -4.88
CA LEU A 95 10.85 4.66 -4.80
C LEU A 95 11.69 4.04 -3.68
N GLN A 96 12.91 4.54 -3.46
CA GLN A 96 13.82 4.01 -2.43
C GLN A 96 13.37 4.34 -1.00
N HIS A 97 12.74 5.49 -0.78
CA HIS A 97 12.35 5.96 0.56
C HIS A 97 10.85 5.83 0.86
N SER A 98 10.07 5.23 -0.04
CA SER A 98 8.62 5.08 0.11
C SER A 98 8.23 3.66 0.52
N GLU A 99 8.34 3.35 1.82
CA GLU A 99 7.72 2.13 2.36
C GLU A 99 6.18 2.22 2.40
N ALA A 100 5.68 3.42 2.71
CA ALA A 100 4.27 3.80 2.59
C ALA A 100 4.12 4.81 1.45
N ILE A 101 3.23 4.50 0.51
CA ILE A 101 3.07 5.26 -0.73
C ILE A 101 2.46 6.63 -0.43
N ARG A 102 3.12 7.67 -0.92
CA ARG A 102 2.72 9.07 -0.77
C ARG A 102 2.15 9.61 -2.07
N VAL A 103 1.18 10.50 -1.95
CA VAL A 103 0.54 11.18 -3.08
C VAL A 103 0.55 12.69 -2.83
N LEU A 104 0.75 13.45 -3.90
CA LEU A 104 0.77 14.91 -3.86
C LEU A 104 -0.66 15.45 -3.73
N ALA A 105 -0.97 16.09 -2.59
CA ALA A 105 -2.23 16.76 -2.32
C ALA A 105 -2.01 18.28 -2.22
N GLY A 106 -2.15 18.97 -3.35
CA GLY A 106 -1.90 20.41 -3.44
C GLY A 106 -0.41 20.75 -3.29
N VAL A 107 0.01 21.14 -2.08
CA VAL A 107 1.41 21.53 -1.79
C VAL A 107 2.02 20.70 -0.66
N SER A 108 1.41 19.58 -0.30
CA SER A 108 1.96 18.62 0.65
C SER A 108 1.78 17.20 0.13
N ALA A 109 2.60 16.26 0.63
CA ALA A 109 2.42 14.84 0.37
C ALA A 109 1.65 14.19 1.53
N VAL A 110 0.70 13.32 1.19
CA VAL A 110 -0.11 12.56 2.15
C VAL A 110 0.07 11.08 1.87
N SER A 111 0.10 10.25 2.92
CA SER A 111 0.12 8.80 2.77
C SER A 111 -1.24 8.31 2.27
N THR A 112 -1.22 7.43 1.27
CA THR A 112 -2.43 6.71 0.79
C THR A 112 -2.92 5.65 1.78
N GLY A 113 -2.06 5.25 2.72
CA GLY A 113 -2.26 4.07 3.56
C GLY A 113 -1.81 2.77 2.90
N GLN A 114 -1.45 2.79 1.61
CA GLN A 114 -0.90 1.64 0.90
C GLN A 114 0.60 1.49 1.16
N THR A 115 1.08 0.26 1.30
CA THR A 115 2.46 -0.07 1.62
C THR A 115 3.00 -1.18 0.74
N ILE A 116 4.32 -1.32 0.70
CA ILE A 116 4.99 -2.45 0.02
C ILE A 116 4.62 -3.82 0.61
N TYR A 117 3.99 -3.86 1.79
CA TYR A 117 3.62 -5.09 2.48
C TYR A 117 2.20 -5.57 2.11
N ASP A 118 1.34 -4.73 1.56
CA ASP A 118 -0.09 -5.05 1.39
C ASP A 118 -0.32 -6.23 0.44
N THR A 119 0.49 -6.31 -0.63
CA THR A 119 0.45 -7.45 -1.55
C THR A 119 0.94 -8.73 -0.88
N ALA A 120 1.98 -8.66 -0.05
CA ALA A 120 2.49 -9.81 0.70
C ALA A 120 1.50 -10.26 1.79
N ILE A 121 0.81 -9.33 2.44
CA ILE A 121 -0.27 -9.64 3.38
C ILE A 121 -1.42 -10.35 2.65
N ALA A 122 -1.77 -9.90 1.45
CA ALA A 122 -2.83 -10.49 0.63
C ALA A 122 -2.52 -11.90 0.11
N VAL A 123 -1.28 -12.37 0.22
CA VAL A 123 -0.92 -13.77 -0.02
C VAL A 123 -1.43 -14.68 1.12
N THR A 124 -1.39 -14.21 2.37
CA THR A 124 -1.69 -15.05 3.54
C THR A 124 -3.10 -15.70 3.56
N PRO A 125 -4.18 -15.07 3.09
CA PRO A 125 -5.50 -15.71 3.01
C PRO A 125 -5.54 -16.89 2.03
N ILE A 126 -4.63 -16.98 1.05
CA ILE A 126 -4.56 -18.12 0.13
C ILE A 126 -4.13 -19.37 0.88
N ASP A 127 -3.15 -19.25 1.78
CA ASP A 127 -2.69 -20.37 2.58
C ASP A 127 -3.72 -20.74 3.65
N GLN A 128 -4.42 -19.76 4.24
CA GLN A 128 -5.60 -20.03 5.09
C GLN A 128 -6.70 -20.79 4.33
N ALA A 129 -6.96 -20.43 3.07
CA ALA A 129 -7.95 -21.11 2.24
C ALA A 129 -7.50 -22.53 1.84
N LYS A 130 -6.20 -22.77 1.68
CA LYS A 130 -5.64 -24.12 1.46
C LYS A 130 -5.68 -24.97 2.74
N ALA A 131 -5.46 -24.36 3.91
CA ALA A 131 -5.38 -25.06 5.19
C ALA A 131 -6.68 -25.79 5.57
N VAL A 132 -7.80 -25.46 4.93
CA VAL A 132 -9.06 -26.21 5.05
C VAL A 132 -8.92 -27.68 4.57
N PHE A 133 -7.94 -27.95 3.71
CA PHE A 133 -7.60 -29.29 3.21
C PHE A 133 -6.40 -29.92 3.94
N ASP A 134 -5.89 -29.28 5.00
CA ASP A 134 -4.80 -29.86 5.79
C ASP A 134 -5.36 -30.91 6.77
N PRO A 135 -4.66 -32.02 6.99
CA PRO A 135 -5.10 -33.03 7.93
C PRO A 135 -5.06 -32.50 9.36
N VAL A 136 -6.18 -32.64 10.07
CA VAL A 136 -6.35 -32.19 11.46
C VAL A 136 -6.12 -33.37 12.39
N PHE A 137 -5.07 -33.29 13.21
CA PHE A 137 -4.88 -34.17 14.36
C PHE A 137 -5.56 -33.57 15.58
N SER A 138 -6.42 -34.34 16.25
CA SER A 138 -7.05 -33.95 17.51
C SER A 138 -6.76 -34.97 18.59
N ALA A 139 -6.53 -34.50 19.81
CA ALA A 139 -6.39 -35.34 20.99
C ALA A 139 -7.17 -34.72 22.14
N ASN A 140 -7.94 -35.52 22.84
CA ASN A 140 -8.73 -35.09 23.98
C ASN A 140 -8.64 -36.10 25.13
N SER A 141 -8.83 -35.59 26.35
CA SER A 141 -9.02 -36.40 27.55
C SER A 141 -9.96 -35.63 28.46
N SER A 142 -11.10 -36.22 28.79
CA SER A 142 -12.10 -35.65 29.67
C SER A 142 -12.34 -36.57 30.86
N PHE A 143 -12.01 -36.06 32.05
CA PHE A 143 -12.35 -36.72 33.31
C PHE A 143 -13.79 -36.41 33.65
N ARG A 144 -14.55 -37.47 33.92
CA ARG A 144 -15.96 -37.39 34.24
C ARG A 144 -16.14 -37.89 35.66
N HIS A 145 -16.90 -37.14 36.46
CA HIS A 145 -17.47 -37.61 37.71
C HIS A 145 -18.96 -37.32 37.67
N THR A 146 -19.77 -38.33 37.84
CA THR A 146 -21.22 -38.19 37.74
C THR A 146 -21.89 -38.97 38.85
N GLU A 147 -22.80 -38.30 39.54
CA GLU A 147 -23.59 -38.88 40.62
C GLU A 147 -25.05 -38.81 40.22
N PHE A 148 -25.72 -39.97 40.17
CA PHE A 148 -27.14 -40.05 39.92
C PHE A 148 -27.84 -40.75 41.09
N PRO A 149 -28.94 -40.20 41.60
CA PRO A 149 -29.78 -40.91 42.55
C PRO A 149 -30.51 -42.05 41.82
N GLY A 150 -30.39 -43.27 42.33
CA GLY A 150 -31.09 -44.45 41.83
C GLY A 150 -32.00 -45.06 42.90
N LEU A 151 -33.01 -45.81 42.48
CA LEU A 151 -33.78 -46.65 43.41
C LEU A 151 -33.06 -47.98 43.59
N ASN A 152 -32.97 -48.44 44.84
CA ASN A 152 -32.49 -49.79 45.10
C ASN A 152 -33.45 -50.80 44.46
N ALA A 153 -32.96 -51.68 43.57
CA ALA A 153 -33.79 -52.63 42.83
C ALA A 153 -34.57 -53.62 43.73
N LEU A 154 -34.20 -53.72 45.02
CA LEU A 154 -34.82 -54.60 46.02
C LEU A 154 -35.40 -53.85 47.24
N GLY A 155 -35.54 -52.51 47.19
CA GLY A 155 -36.02 -51.73 48.34
C GLY A 155 -36.62 -50.37 48.00
N SER A 156 -37.05 -49.62 49.03
CA SER A 156 -37.66 -48.28 48.90
C SER A 156 -36.69 -47.12 49.25
N SER A 157 -35.39 -47.37 49.26
CA SER A 157 -34.37 -46.36 49.55
C SER A 157 -33.72 -45.82 48.28
N ILE A 158 -33.40 -44.53 48.30
CA ILE A 158 -32.57 -43.89 47.27
C ILE A 158 -31.12 -44.30 47.53
N VAL A 159 -30.49 -44.91 46.54
CA VAL A 159 -29.08 -45.28 46.56
C VAL A 159 -28.32 -44.34 45.64
N ARG A 160 -27.19 -43.83 46.11
CA ARG A 160 -26.28 -43.03 45.28
C ARG A 160 -25.52 -43.96 44.34
N SER A 161 -25.73 -43.80 43.04
CA SER A 161 -24.85 -44.36 42.03
C SER A 161 -23.83 -43.30 41.64
N GLN A 162 -22.55 -43.65 41.73
CA GLN A 162 -21.45 -42.78 41.34
C GLN A 162 -20.69 -43.47 40.21
N THR A 163 -20.37 -42.72 39.17
CA THR A 163 -19.50 -43.18 38.09
C THR A 163 -18.48 -42.08 37.84
N ALA A 164 -17.21 -42.40 38.06
CA ALA A 164 -16.11 -41.60 37.60
C ALA A 164 -15.45 -42.29 36.40
N GLY A 165 -14.61 -41.56 35.67
CA GLY A 165 -13.98 -42.10 34.49
C GLY A 165 -13.12 -41.11 33.74
N ASN A 166 -12.44 -41.62 32.73
CA ASN A 166 -11.71 -40.81 31.77
C ASN A 166 -12.06 -41.27 30.36
N ASP A 167 -12.59 -40.34 29.58
CA ASP A 167 -12.83 -40.52 28.15
C ASP A 167 -11.66 -39.85 27.42
N SER A 168 -10.86 -40.65 26.71
CA SER A 168 -9.68 -40.17 25.98
C SER A 168 -9.80 -40.54 24.52
N GLY A 169 -9.28 -39.70 23.63
CA GLY A 169 -9.41 -39.94 22.20
C GLY A 169 -8.36 -39.21 21.40
N VAL A 170 -8.01 -39.81 20.27
CA VAL A 170 -7.15 -39.24 19.25
C VAL A 170 -7.83 -39.45 17.91
N SER A 171 -7.87 -38.43 17.05
CA SER A 171 -8.36 -38.58 15.68
C SER A 171 -7.49 -37.83 14.68
N LEU A 172 -7.49 -38.34 13.45
CA LEU A 172 -6.90 -37.71 12.28
C LEU A 172 -8.00 -37.56 11.23
N ARG A 173 -8.30 -36.32 10.86
CA ARG A 173 -9.34 -35.99 9.87
C ARG A 173 -8.73 -35.28 8.67
N ASP A 174 -9.13 -35.69 7.47
CA ASP A 174 -8.69 -35.07 6.21
C ASP A 174 -9.90 -34.77 5.30
N LEU A 175 -9.87 -33.64 4.61
CA LEU A 175 -10.88 -33.21 3.65
C LEU A 175 -10.27 -33.21 2.25
N ASN A 176 -10.87 -33.93 1.32
CA ASN A 176 -10.42 -33.94 -0.07
C ASN A 176 -11.01 -32.76 -0.87
N THR A 177 -10.40 -32.44 -2.01
CA THR A 177 -10.86 -31.36 -2.91
C THR A 177 -12.24 -31.61 -3.54
N LEU A 178 -12.75 -32.85 -3.50
CA LEU A 178 -14.09 -33.20 -3.98
C LEU A 178 -15.18 -32.96 -2.92
N GLY A 179 -14.79 -32.65 -1.68
CA GLY A 179 -15.69 -32.38 -0.54
C GLY A 179 -15.86 -33.56 0.41
N GLY A 180 -15.25 -34.70 0.12
CA GLY A 180 -15.32 -35.89 0.97
C GLY A 180 -14.35 -35.83 2.14
N THR A 181 -14.79 -36.26 3.31
CA THR A 181 -14.02 -36.30 4.55
C THR A 181 -13.68 -37.72 4.95
N VAL A 182 -12.42 -37.96 5.31
CA VAL A 182 -11.94 -39.21 5.94
C VAL A 182 -11.60 -38.88 7.39
N ASP A 183 -12.06 -39.71 8.33
CA ASP A 183 -11.74 -39.58 9.75
C ASP A 183 -11.33 -40.94 10.31
N LEU A 184 -10.11 -41.00 10.84
CA LEU A 184 -9.58 -42.13 11.60
C LEU A 184 -9.52 -41.74 13.07
N SER A 185 -10.28 -42.43 13.93
CA SER A 185 -10.33 -42.13 15.35
C SER A 185 -10.01 -43.35 16.21
N PHE A 186 -9.34 -43.10 17.33
CA PHE A 186 -9.06 -44.05 18.39
C PHE A 186 -9.55 -43.42 19.69
N ALA A 187 -10.54 -44.01 20.34
CA ALA A 187 -11.11 -43.52 21.58
C ALA A 187 -11.09 -44.61 22.63
N ASN A 188 -10.94 -44.23 23.89
CA ASN A 188 -10.96 -45.14 25.02
C ASN A 188 -11.76 -44.52 26.16
N SER A 189 -12.82 -45.21 26.57
CA SER A 189 -13.64 -44.82 27.73
C SER A 189 -13.32 -45.73 28.91
N LEU A 190 -12.80 -45.14 29.98
CA LEU A 190 -12.52 -45.83 31.24
C LEU A 190 -13.55 -45.41 32.29
N ASP A 191 -14.27 -46.37 32.88
CA ASP A 191 -15.22 -46.16 33.97
C ASP A 191 -14.75 -46.82 35.27
N ASP A 192 -14.89 -46.10 36.39
CA ASP A 192 -14.56 -46.53 37.77
C ASP A 192 -15.40 -45.73 38.81
N PRO A 193 -16.05 -46.32 39.83
CA PRO A 193 -16.25 -47.75 40.06
C PRO A 193 -17.60 -48.27 39.55
N ALA A 194 -17.65 -49.59 39.35
CA ALA A 194 -18.87 -50.42 39.28
C ALA A 194 -19.93 -50.02 38.23
N VAL A 195 -19.62 -50.20 36.94
CA VAL A 195 -20.58 -50.01 35.84
C VAL A 195 -20.85 -51.32 35.11
N ALA A 196 -22.13 -51.67 34.93
CA ALA A 196 -22.59 -52.84 34.16
C ALA A 196 -21.92 -54.18 34.53
N GLY A 197 -21.67 -54.42 35.82
CA GLY A 197 -21.07 -55.68 36.30
C GLY A 197 -19.53 -55.69 36.33
N PHE A 198 -18.87 -54.60 35.94
CA PHE A 198 -17.43 -54.41 36.01
C PHE A 198 -17.04 -53.48 37.16
N LEU A 199 -16.08 -53.89 38.00
CA LEU A 199 -15.44 -53.03 39.01
C LEU A 199 -14.70 -51.86 38.34
N ASN A 200 -13.98 -52.15 37.25
CA ASN A 200 -13.43 -51.17 36.33
C ASN A 200 -13.71 -51.62 34.89
N ARG A 201 -14.14 -50.71 34.03
CA ARG A 201 -14.50 -51.02 32.65
C ARG A 201 -13.73 -50.12 31.70
N ASN A 202 -13.05 -50.71 30.74
CA ASN A 202 -12.26 -50.03 29.73
C ASN A 202 -12.76 -50.44 28.34
N LEU A 203 -13.20 -49.45 27.57
CA LEU A 203 -13.84 -49.58 26.26
C LEU A 203 -12.99 -48.88 25.20
N PRO A 204 -11.89 -49.50 24.76
CA PRO A 204 -11.13 -49.01 23.63
C PRO A 204 -11.94 -49.21 22.34
N SER A 205 -11.88 -48.24 21.45
CA SER A 205 -12.52 -48.28 20.15
C SER A 205 -11.64 -47.63 19.09
N ALA A 206 -11.65 -48.19 17.90
CA ALA A 206 -11.07 -47.60 16.71
C ALA A 206 -12.17 -47.45 15.66
N SER A 207 -12.20 -46.34 14.94
CA SER A 207 -13.16 -46.13 13.85
C SER A 207 -12.51 -45.50 12.64
N LEU A 208 -12.89 -45.99 11.46
CA LEU A 208 -12.60 -45.36 10.19
C LEU A 208 -13.93 -44.92 9.57
N SER A 209 -14.08 -43.64 9.31
CA SER A 209 -15.26 -43.10 8.64
C SER A 209 -14.90 -42.35 7.36
N TYR A 210 -15.77 -42.46 6.37
CA TYR A 210 -15.68 -41.71 5.13
C TYR A 210 -17.06 -41.16 4.78
N THR A 211 -17.14 -39.85 4.57
CA THR A 211 -18.36 -39.15 4.14
C THR A 211 -18.10 -38.45 2.83
N GLN A 212 -18.88 -38.75 1.79
CA GLN A 212 -18.76 -38.12 0.47
C GLN A 212 -20.07 -37.39 0.13
N PRO A 213 -20.07 -36.05 0.02
CA PRO A 213 -21.21 -35.34 -0.53
C PRO A 213 -21.39 -35.71 -2.00
N LEU A 214 -22.65 -35.92 -2.41
CA LEU A 214 -23.05 -36.32 -3.76
C LEU A 214 -23.76 -35.19 -4.53
N LEU A 215 -24.26 -34.17 -3.82
CA LEU A 215 -24.94 -33.00 -4.39
C LEU A 215 -24.32 -31.71 -3.83
N ALA A 216 -24.94 -31.07 -2.83
CA ALA A 216 -24.35 -29.92 -2.17
C ALA A 216 -23.01 -30.29 -1.49
N GLY A 217 -21.96 -29.52 -1.77
CA GLY A 217 -20.60 -29.80 -1.32
C GLY A 217 -19.80 -30.71 -2.25
N LEU A 218 -20.41 -31.30 -3.28
CA LEU A 218 -19.68 -32.09 -4.29
C LEU A 218 -18.99 -31.15 -5.30
N GLY A 219 -17.75 -31.48 -5.62
CA GLY A 219 -17.06 -30.99 -6.81
C GLY A 219 -15.92 -30.03 -6.52
N ARG A 220 -14.86 -30.15 -7.31
CA ARG A 220 -13.62 -29.38 -7.11
C ARG A 220 -13.83 -27.88 -7.23
N ASP A 221 -14.64 -27.44 -8.19
CA ASP A 221 -14.81 -26.01 -8.44
C ASP A 221 -15.47 -25.27 -7.28
N ALA A 222 -16.45 -25.90 -6.59
CA ALA A 222 -17.12 -25.31 -5.45
C ALA A 222 -16.23 -25.30 -4.19
N ASN A 223 -15.49 -26.38 -3.95
CA ASN A 223 -14.64 -26.52 -2.77
C ASN A 223 -13.33 -25.73 -2.90
N THR A 224 -12.78 -25.59 -4.11
CA THR A 224 -11.58 -24.78 -4.37
C THR A 224 -11.89 -23.31 -4.66
N ALA A 225 -13.16 -22.92 -4.80
CA ALA A 225 -13.55 -21.53 -5.06
C ALA A 225 -12.95 -20.54 -4.03
N PRO A 226 -12.94 -20.79 -2.71
CA PRO A 226 -12.28 -19.90 -1.75
C PRO A 226 -10.79 -19.68 -2.03
N ILE A 227 -10.06 -20.72 -2.46
CA ILE A 227 -8.64 -20.60 -2.83
C ILE A 227 -8.50 -19.69 -4.06
N VAL A 228 -9.34 -19.90 -5.08
CA VAL A 228 -9.32 -19.08 -6.30
C VAL A 228 -9.71 -17.63 -6.00
N ILE A 229 -10.70 -17.41 -5.14
CA ILE A 229 -11.11 -16.07 -4.70
C ILE A 229 -9.98 -15.37 -3.95
N ALA A 230 -9.29 -16.08 -3.05
CA ALA A 230 -8.15 -15.52 -2.32
C ALA A 230 -7.00 -15.15 -3.28
N ARG A 231 -6.75 -15.96 -4.33
CA ARG A 231 -5.79 -15.61 -5.40
C ARG A 231 -6.19 -14.35 -6.16
N LEU A 232 -7.46 -14.25 -6.56
CA LEU A 232 -7.98 -13.04 -7.22
C LEU A 232 -7.90 -11.81 -6.30
N GLN A 233 -8.09 -11.97 -4.99
CA GLN A 233 -7.91 -10.88 -4.01
C GLN A 233 -6.45 -10.45 -3.87
N GLN A 234 -5.50 -11.37 -3.98
CA GLN A 234 -4.09 -11.03 -4.06
C GLN A 234 -3.76 -10.26 -5.34
N GLU A 235 -4.29 -10.68 -6.49
CA GLU A 235 -4.14 -9.94 -7.76
C GLU A 235 -4.77 -8.54 -7.67
N ILE A 236 -5.96 -8.41 -7.04
CA ILE A 236 -6.59 -7.11 -6.77
C ILE A 236 -5.66 -6.22 -5.94
N SER A 237 -5.11 -6.73 -4.84
CA SER A 237 -4.16 -5.99 -3.99
C SER A 237 -2.93 -5.54 -4.77
N TYR A 238 -2.41 -6.39 -5.67
CA TYR A 238 -1.32 -6.01 -6.56
C TYR A 238 -1.68 -4.83 -7.49
N PHE A 239 -2.86 -4.83 -8.11
CA PHE A 239 -3.26 -3.73 -8.99
C PHE A 239 -3.57 -2.43 -8.21
N GLN A 240 -4.09 -2.52 -6.99
CA GLN A 240 -4.24 -1.35 -6.10
C GLN A 240 -2.88 -0.74 -5.71
N PHE A 241 -1.91 -1.59 -5.40
CA PHE A 241 -0.53 -1.17 -5.17
C PHE A 241 0.07 -0.54 -6.43
N LYS A 242 -0.14 -1.16 -7.61
CA LYS A 242 0.29 -0.60 -8.90
C LYS A 242 -0.29 0.79 -9.16
N ASP A 243 -1.59 1.01 -8.95
CA ASP A 243 -2.24 2.33 -9.11
C ASP A 243 -1.63 3.36 -8.16
N SER A 244 -1.43 2.99 -6.89
CA SER A 244 -0.82 3.86 -5.89
C SER A 244 0.61 4.25 -6.28
N MET A 245 1.39 3.31 -6.84
CA MET A 245 2.74 3.58 -7.35
C MET A 245 2.72 4.46 -8.60
N GLN A 246 1.74 4.30 -9.50
CA GLN A 246 1.54 5.21 -10.63
C GLN A 246 1.31 6.64 -10.13
N GLU A 247 0.52 6.79 -9.07
CA GLU A 247 0.20 8.07 -8.47
C GLU A 247 1.41 8.71 -7.74
N LEU A 248 2.26 7.91 -7.09
CA LEU A 248 3.52 8.37 -6.51
C LEU A 248 4.47 8.95 -7.57
N VAL A 249 4.62 8.25 -8.69
CA VAL A 249 5.49 8.67 -9.79
C VAL A 249 4.95 9.94 -10.43
N ARG A 250 3.65 9.97 -10.76
CA ARG A 250 2.96 11.16 -11.26
C ARG A 250 3.12 12.36 -10.32
N GLY A 251 2.89 12.15 -9.03
CA GLY A 251 3.02 13.19 -7.99
C GLY A 251 4.45 13.71 -7.85
N THR A 252 5.45 12.82 -7.97
CA THR A 252 6.87 13.22 -7.95
C THR A 252 7.23 14.06 -9.17
N ILE A 253 6.76 13.68 -10.36
CA ILE A 253 6.98 14.45 -11.60
C ILE A 253 6.30 15.82 -11.52
N ALA A 254 5.05 15.89 -11.06
CA ALA A 254 4.32 17.15 -10.89
C ALA A 254 4.99 18.07 -9.85
N ALA A 255 5.48 17.52 -8.73
CA ALA A 255 6.22 18.28 -7.72
C ALA A 255 7.55 18.82 -8.26
N TYR A 256 8.25 18.02 -9.08
CA TYR A 256 9.50 18.41 -9.74
C TYR A 256 9.28 19.60 -10.68
N TRP A 257 8.32 19.52 -11.60
CA TRP A 257 8.02 20.62 -12.52
C TRP A 257 7.46 21.85 -11.83
N SER A 258 6.71 21.68 -10.74
CA SER A 258 6.26 22.80 -9.90
C SER A 258 7.43 23.55 -9.25
N LEU A 259 8.50 22.85 -8.87
CA LEU A 259 9.71 23.48 -8.35
C LEU A 259 10.46 24.24 -9.46
N VAL A 260 10.59 23.65 -10.66
CA VAL A 260 11.19 24.32 -11.83
C VAL A 260 10.45 25.63 -12.14
N GLN A 261 9.11 25.60 -12.14
CA GLN A 261 8.29 26.79 -12.35
C GLN A 261 8.55 27.87 -11.28
N ALA A 262 8.52 27.48 -9.99
CA ALA A 262 8.72 28.43 -8.90
C ALA A 262 10.12 29.08 -8.93
N ARG A 263 11.15 28.32 -9.29
CA ARG A 263 12.52 28.84 -9.44
C ARG A 263 12.65 29.78 -10.64
N THR A 264 12.01 29.47 -11.75
CA THR A 264 11.99 30.34 -12.93
C THR A 264 11.27 31.67 -12.63
N GLU A 265 10.18 31.63 -11.85
CA GLU A 265 9.52 32.85 -11.37
C GLU A 265 10.42 33.64 -10.41
N LEU A 266 11.08 32.97 -9.45
CA LEU A 266 12.03 33.62 -8.53
C LEU A 266 13.11 34.39 -9.30
N TRP A 267 13.73 33.76 -10.30
CA TRP A 267 14.72 34.41 -11.17
C TRP A 267 14.17 35.69 -11.82
N ALA A 268 12.94 35.64 -12.34
CA ALA A 268 12.31 36.81 -12.95
C ALA A 268 12.07 37.94 -11.93
N ARG A 269 11.63 37.60 -10.71
CA ARG A 269 11.39 38.58 -9.63
C ARG A 269 12.70 39.20 -9.11
N GLU A 270 13.78 38.43 -9.02
CA GLU A 270 15.10 38.94 -8.65
C GLU A 270 15.56 40.02 -9.63
N ILE A 271 15.42 39.78 -10.93
CA ILE A 271 15.76 40.77 -11.95
C ILE A 271 14.87 42.01 -11.84
N GLN A 272 13.57 41.86 -11.59
CA GLN A 272 12.67 43.01 -11.39
C GLN A 272 13.10 43.86 -10.18
N VAL A 273 13.53 43.24 -9.09
CA VAL A 273 14.07 43.94 -7.91
C VAL A 273 15.39 44.64 -8.23
N ASP A 274 16.33 43.97 -8.88
CA ASP A 274 17.62 44.55 -9.25
C ASP A 274 17.44 45.75 -10.20
N GLN A 275 16.61 45.61 -11.21
CA GLN A 275 16.31 46.67 -12.18
C GLN A 275 15.56 47.86 -11.54
N SER A 276 14.58 47.59 -10.68
CA SER A 276 13.85 48.66 -9.97
C SER A 276 14.73 49.37 -8.94
N ARG A 277 15.63 48.67 -8.25
CA ARG A 277 16.63 49.25 -7.34
C ARG A 277 17.55 50.21 -8.08
N ASN A 278 18.12 49.75 -9.20
CA ASN A 278 19.01 50.57 -10.02
C ASN A 278 18.32 51.83 -10.55
N ALA A 279 17.06 51.71 -10.96
CA ALA A 279 16.29 52.85 -11.43
C ALA A 279 15.95 53.84 -10.28
N PHE A 280 15.57 53.34 -9.10
CA PHE A 280 15.35 54.16 -7.90
C PHE A 280 16.62 54.94 -7.51
N LEU A 281 17.78 54.28 -7.43
CA LEU A 281 19.05 54.93 -7.06
C LEU A 281 19.45 56.02 -8.07
N ARG A 282 19.21 55.81 -9.37
CA ARG A 282 19.46 56.83 -10.40
C ARG A 282 18.58 58.07 -10.21
N LEU A 283 17.30 57.89 -9.91
CA LEU A 283 16.36 59.00 -9.70
C LEU A 283 16.59 59.72 -8.37
N GLU A 284 16.94 58.99 -7.31
CA GLU A 284 17.34 59.58 -6.03
C GLU A 284 18.59 60.46 -6.18
N ALA A 285 19.59 60.02 -6.94
CA ALA A 285 20.79 60.83 -7.23
C ALA A 285 20.44 62.11 -8.01
N LYS A 286 19.49 62.06 -8.95
CA LYS A 286 19.00 63.24 -9.68
C LYS A 286 18.24 64.21 -8.77
N PHE A 287 17.50 63.70 -7.80
CA PHE A 287 16.81 64.53 -6.80
C PHE A 287 17.81 65.24 -5.87
N ARG A 288 18.84 64.54 -5.38
CA ARG A 288 19.90 65.13 -4.54
C ARG A 288 20.68 66.24 -5.24
N THR A 289 20.75 66.20 -6.58
CA THR A 289 21.38 67.23 -7.41
C THR A 289 20.39 68.33 -7.87
N GLY A 290 19.17 68.35 -7.34
CA GLY A 290 18.13 69.34 -7.64
C GLY A 290 17.50 69.21 -9.04
N SER A 291 17.82 68.14 -9.76
CA SER A 291 17.41 67.91 -11.17
C SER A 291 16.15 67.04 -11.30
N ALA A 292 15.51 66.68 -10.20
CA ALA A 292 14.25 65.92 -10.19
C ALA A 292 13.36 66.38 -9.02
N ASP A 293 12.04 66.26 -9.17
CA ASP A 293 11.04 66.56 -8.14
C ASP A 293 10.85 65.37 -7.16
N GLN A 294 10.35 65.63 -5.96
CA GLN A 294 10.10 64.61 -4.92
C GLN A 294 9.12 63.54 -5.41
N SER A 295 8.13 63.93 -6.22
CA SER A 295 7.20 63.01 -6.90
C SER A 295 7.93 61.96 -7.75
N ASN A 296 9.02 62.36 -8.41
CA ASN A 296 9.82 61.48 -9.29
C ASN A 296 10.66 60.45 -8.52
N VAL A 297 10.79 60.58 -7.20
CA VAL A 297 11.51 59.61 -6.34
C VAL A 297 10.54 58.74 -5.53
N ALA A 298 9.40 59.32 -5.11
CA ALA A 298 8.40 58.60 -4.32
C ALA A 298 7.82 57.39 -5.07
N GLN A 299 7.51 57.52 -6.37
CA GLN A 299 6.97 56.41 -7.17
C GLN A 299 7.97 55.26 -7.38
N PRO A 300 9.24 55.49 -7.79
CA PRO A 300 10.25 54.44 -7.84
C PRO A 300 10.48 53.75 -6.50
N LYS A 301 10.46 54.50 -5.40
CA LYS A 301 10.59 53.94 -4.05
C LYS A 301 9.44 52.98 -3.73
N LEU A 302 8.20 53.36 -4.06
CA LEU A 302 7.03 52.52 -3.90
C LEU A 302 7.13 51.24 -4.75
N ALA A 303 7.49 51.38 -6.04
CA ALA A 303 7.63 50.24 -6.94
C ALA A 303 8.71 49.25 -6.48
N TYR A 304 9.88 49.76 -6.07
CA TYR A 304 10.94 48.93 -5.49
C TYR A 304 10.46 48.17 -4.25
N ALA A 305 9.71 48.84 -3.36
CA ALA A 305 9.14 48.18 -2.18
C ALA A 305 8.14 47.06 -2.54
N ILE A 306 7.29 47.28 -3.55
CA ILE A 306 6.36 46.26 -4.06
C ILE A 306 7.12 45.08 -4.68
N PHE A 307 8.14 45.33 -5.52
CA PHE A 307 8.95 44.25 -6.09
C PHE A 307 9.68 43.44 -5.02
N ARG A 308 10.20 44.10 -3.96
CA ARG A 308 10.77 43.38 -2.82
C ARG A 308 9.76 42.50 -2.11
N ALA A 309 8.53 42.98 -1.92
CA ALA A 309 7.47 42.17 -1.33
C ALA A 309 7.15 40.94 -2.21
N ASN A 310 7.05 41.13 -3.53
CA ASN A 310 6.82 40.03 -4.48
C ASN A 310 7.97 39.02 -4.51
N LEU A 311 9.23 39.49 -4.37
CA LEU A 311 10.39 38.61 -4.26
C LEU A 311 10.33 37.73 -3.00
N VAL A 312 9.92 38.29 -1.86
CA VAL A 312 9.72 37.51 -0.62
C VAL A 312 8.67 36.41 -0.84
N THR A 313 7.56 36.72 -1.53
CA THR A 313 6.55 35.71 -1.90
C THR A 313 7.12 34.64 -2.83
N ALA A 314 7.89 35.02 -3.85
CA ALA A 314 8.50 34.06 -4.77
C ALA A 314 9.49 33.12 -4.07
N ARG A 315 10.31 33.65 -3.14
CA ARG A 315 11.22 32.84 -2.30
C ARG A 315 10.45 31.86 -1.41
N ALA A 316 9.39 32.33 -0.76
CA ALA A 316 8.52 31.46 0.04
C ALA A 316 7.90 30.33 -0.81
N ASN A 317 7.47 30.64 -2.04
CA ASN A 317 6.93 29.65 -2.97
C ASN A 317 7.98 28.60 -3.35
N VAL A 318 9.23 28.97 -3.62
CA VAL A 318 10.32 28.00 -3.89
C VAL A 318 10.51 27.06 -2.70
N LEU A 319 10.63 27.58 -1.48
CA LEU A 319 10.76 26.76 -0.28
C LEU A 319 9.56 25.81 -0.10
N GLN A 320 8.35 26.28 -0.40
CA GLN A 320 7.14 25.46 -0.29
C GLN A 320 7.09 24.34 -1.34
N ARG A 321 7.45 24.61 -2.60
CA ARG A 321 7.52 23.59 -3.67
C ARG A 321 8.65 22.61 -3.45
N GLU A 322 9.78 23.08 -2.94
CA GLU A 322 10.90 22.22 -2.58
C GLU A 322 10.54 21.30 -1.40
N ALA A 323 9.87 21.83 -0.37
CA ALA A 323 9.37 21.01 0.74
C ALA A 323 8.36 19.95 0.28
N ALA A 324 7.48 20.28 -0.67
CA ALA A 324 6.56 19.33 -1.28
C ALA A 324 7.31 18.20 -2.02
N LEU A 325 8.32 18.56 -2.83
CA LEU A 325 9.17 17.57 -3.50
C LEU A 325 9.92 16.70 -2.50
N ARG A 326 10.59 17.31 -1.50
CA ARG A 326 11.29 16.59 -0.41
C ARG A 326 10.37 15.58 0.28
N ASN A 327 9.13 15.98 0.56
CA ASN A 327 8.15 15.10 1.18
C ASN A 327 7.76 13.93 0.24
N MET A 328 7.60 14.17 -1.06
CA MET A 328 7.35 13.10 -2.04
C MET A 328 8.52 12.11 -2.15
N ILE A 329 9.77 12.59 -2.09
CA ILE A 329 10.98 11.75 -2.19
C ILE A 329 11.50 11.20 -0.85
N GLY A 330 10.73 11.36 0.23
CA GLY A 330 11.05 10.80 1.55
C GLY A 330 12.10 11.56 2.37
N LEU A 331 12.60 12.69 1.88
CA LEU A 331 13.62 13.49 2.56
C LEU A 331 13.03 14.30 3.74
N PRO A 332 13.85 14.68 4.73
CA PRO A 332 13.42 15.61 5.79
C PRO A 332 13.11 17.00 5.20
N PRO A 333 12.35 17.86 5.91
CA PRO A 333 12.05 19.22 5.43
C PRO A 333 13.31 20.07 5.19
N THR A 334 14.39 19.80 5.92
CA THR A 334 15.68 20.47 5.79
C THR A 334 16.80 19.51 6.17
N ASP A 335 17.83 19.43 5.33
CA ASP A 335 19.06 18.64 5.50
C ASP A 335 20.33 19.47 5.26
N GLY A 336 20.18 20.79 5.08
CA GLY A 336 21.28 21.71 4.78
C GLY A 336 21.69 21.75 3.30
N VAL A 337 20.96 21.05 2.44
CA VAL A 337 21.23 20.98 0.99
C VAL A 337 20.01 21.50 0.23
N GLN A 338 20.20 22.47 -0.66
CA GLN A 338 19.13 22.98 -1.53
C GLN A 338 19.05 22.13 -2.81
N ILE A 339 17.83 21.72 -3.17
CA ILE A 339 17.57 20.95 -4.38
C ILE A 339 17.43 21.91 -5.56
N VAL A 340 18.27 21.70 -6.57
CA VAL A 340 18.24 22.43 -7.84
C VAL A 340 17.90 21.44 -8.96
N PRO A 341 16.70 21.51 -9.56
CA PRO A 341 16.36 20.68 -10.71
C PRO A 341 17.36 20.86 -11.86
N SER A 342 17.83 19.79 -12.50
CA SER A 342 18.77 19.89 -13.65
C SER A 342 18.25 19.33 -14.98
N THR A 343 17.07 18.73 -15.02
CA THR A 343 16.47 18.17 -16.24
C THR A 343 15.75 19.26 -17.05
N PRO A 344 16.10 19.47 -18.34
CA PRO A 344 15.42 20.44 -19.18
C PRO A 344 13.98 20.00 -19.50
N PRO A 345 12.99 20.91 -19.45
CA PRO A 345 11.61 20.59 -19.83
C PRO A 345 11.49 20.31 -21.32
N THR A 346 10.61 19.37 -21.68
CA THR A 346 10.33 19.04 -23.09
C THR A 346 9.54 20.18 -23.73
N ARG A 347 9.98 20.61 -24.92
CA ARG A 347 9.37 21.69 -25.72
C ARG A 347 8.72 21.20 -27.00
N ASP A 348 8.93 19.94 -27.34
CA ASP A 348 8.42 19.36 -28.57
C ASP A 348 6.95 18.98 -28.40
N GLN A 349 6.17 19.25 -29.45
CA GLN A 349 4.78 18.83 -29.49
C GLN A 349 4.70 17.32 -29.72
N VAL A 350 4.06 16.60 -28.80
CA VAL A 350 3.77 15.18 -28.97
C VAL A 350 2.42 15.03 -29.66
N GLN A 351 2.37 14.26 -30.74
CA GLN A 351 1.11 13.96 -31.44
C GLN A 351 0.48 12.69 -30.87
N PHE A 352 -0.80 12.79 -30.52
CA PHE A 352 -1.56 11.72 -29.90
C PHE A 352 -2.62 11.16 -30.84
N ARG A 353 -2.68 9.83 -30.94
CA ARG A 353 -3.76 9.13 -31.65
C ARG A 353 -4.83 8.71 -30.64
N TRP A 354 -6.02 9.32 -30.75
CA TRP A 354 -7.14 9.07 -29.84
C TRP A 354 -7.45 7.57 -29.66
N ASP A 355 -7.55 6.83 -30.77
CA ASP A 355 -7.92 5.42 -30.74
C ASP A 355 -6.89 4.56 -29.99
N GLU A 356 -5.60 4.84 -30.16
CA GLU A 356 -4.52 4.11 -29.49
C GLU A 356 -4.51 4.40 -27.99
N ILE A 357 -4.71 5.65 -27.59
CA ILE A 357 -4.79 6.05 -26.18
C ILE A 357 -5.97 5.38 -25.50
N ASN A 358 -7.15 5.39 -26.13
CA ASN A 358 -8.35 4.79 -25.55
C ASN A 358 -8.18 3.27 -25.41
N GLN A 359 -7.67 2.57 -26.43
CA GLN A 359 -7.42 1.13 -26.35
C GLN A 359 -6.36 0.77 -25.29
N THR A 360 -5.30 1.57 -25.19
CA THR A 360 -4.25 1.38 -24.20
C THR A 360 -4.80 1.57 -22.79
N ALA A 361 -5.58 2.63 -22.56
CA ALA A 361 -6.22 2.90 -21.28
C ALA A 361 -7.18 1.78 -20.86
N GLN A 362 -7.97 1.24 -21.79
CA GLN A 362 -8.91 0.14 -21.48
C GLN A 362 -8.22 -1.17 -21.11
N SER A 363 -6.98 -1.39 -21.58
CA SER A 363 -6.25 -2.65 -21.39
C SER A 363 -5.27 -2.61 -20.21
N LEU A 364 -4.63 -1.46 -19.95
CA LEU A 364 -3.51 -1.37 -19.01
C LEU A 364 -3.85 -0.62 -17.71
N ARG A 365 -4.96 0.12 -17.65
CA ARG A 365 -5.32 0.84 -16.43
C ARG A 365 -5.60 -0.11 -15.26
N PRO A 366 -4.93 0.07 -14.11
CA PRO A 366 -5.11 -0.82 -12.96
C PRO A 366 -6.53 -0.87 -12.40
N ASP A 367 -7.26 0.26 -12.37
CA ASP A 367 -8.62 0.36 -11.84
C ASP A 367 -9.64 -0.49 -12.62
N LEU A 368 -9.53 -0.54 -13.94
CA LEU A 368 -10.35 -1.41 -14.77
C LEU A 368 -9.99 -2.89 -14.60
N VAL A 369 -8.71 -3.21 -14.48
CA VAL A 369 -8.27 -4.58 -14.24
C VAL A 369 -8.77 -5.06 -12.87
N GLU A 370 -8.68 -4.24 -11.84
CA GLU A 370 -9.24 -4.50 -10.51
C GLU A 370 -10.74 -4.83 -10.59
N LEU A 371 -11.55 -3.97 -11.23
CA LEU A 371 -12.99 -4.22 -11.36
C LEU A 371 -13.31 -5.52 -12.10
N ASN A 372 -12.52 -5.86 -13.12
CA ASN A 372 -12.66 -7.14 -13.82
C ASN A 372 -12.29 -8.34 -12.93
N LEU A 373 -11.26 -8.23 -12.10
CA LEU A 373 -10.88 -9.26 -11.12
C LEU A 373 -11.95 -9.44 -10.04
N ILE A 374 -12.55 -8.36 -9.55
CA ILE A 374 -13.69 -8.39 -8.62
C ILE A 374 -14.86 -9.14 -9.24
N LEU A 375 -15.22 -8.80 -10.49
CA LEU A 375 -16.27 -9.50 -11.24
C LEU A 375 -15.98 -11.00 -11.40
N LEU A 376 -14.71 -11.38 -11.62
CA LEU A 376 -14.31 -12.79 -11.68
C LEU A 376 -14.43 -13.49 -10.33
N ALA A 377 -14.05 -12.83 -9.23
CA ALA A 377 -14.20 -13.36 -7.87
C ALA A 377 -15.69 -13.59 -7.53
N ASP A 378 -16.56 -12.66 -7.90
CA ASP A 378 -18.00 -12.78 -7.68
C ASP A 378 -18.63 -13.89 -8.53
N ARG A 379 -18.15 -14.13 -9.75
CA ARG A 379 -18.53 -15.32 -10.53
C ARG A 379 -18.13 -16.62 -9.83
N LYS A 380 -16.95 -16.68 -9.20
CA LYS A 380 -16.52 -17.87 -8.43
C LYS A 380 -17.37 -18.06 -7.16
N ARG A 381 -17.73 -16.97 -6.48
CA ARG A 381 -18.70 -17.00 -5.35
C ARG A 381 -20.08 -17.49 -5.77
N LEU A 382 -20.52 -17.14 -6.98
CA LEU A 382 -21.78 -17.63 -7.53
C LEU A 382 -21.75 -19.15 -7.78
N VAL A 383 -20.65 -19.69 -8.32
CA VAL A 383 -20.48 -21.15 -8.51
C VAL A 383 -20.59 -21.87 -7.16
N GLN A 384 -19.88 -21.40 -6.14
CA GLN A 384 -19.95 -21.96 -4.79
C GLN A 384 -21.37 -21.89 -4.21
N SER A 385 -22.03 -20.73 -4.32
CA SER A 385 -23.37 -20.54 -3.77
C SER A 385 -24.44 -21.37 -4.49
N ARG A 386 -24.29 -21.59 -5.80
CA ARG A 386 -25.17 -22.49 -6.58
C ARG A 386 -25.00 -23.94 -6.16
N ASN A 387 -23.77 -24.37 -5.88
CA ASN A 387 -23.49 -25.71 -5.37
C ASN A 387 -24.12 -25.93 -3.98
N LEU A 388 -23.90 -24.99 -3.06
CA LEU A 388 -24.48 -25.03 -1.71
C LEU A 388 -26.02 -24.86 -1.69
N ALA A 389 -26.62 -24.42 -2.80
CA ALA A 389 -28.07 -24.31 -2.94
C ALA A 389 -28.76 -25.62 -3.33
N GLN A 390 -27.99 -26.66 -3.67
CA GLN A 390 -28.52 -28.00 -3.93
C GLN A 390 -28.96 -28.67 -2.62
N PRO A 391 -29.82 -29.71 -2.68
CA PRO A 391 -30.06 -30.59 -1.54
C PRO A 391 -28.77 -31.23 -1.02
N GLN A 392 -28.68 -31.47 0.29
CA GLN A 392 -27.59 -32.25 0.88
C GLN A 392 -27.90 -33.74 0.70
N LEU A 393 -26.97 -34.46 0.10
CA LEU A 393 -27.05 -35.89 -0.11
C LEU A 393 -25.66 -36.45 0.12
N ASP A 394 -25.44 -37.12 1.25
CA ASP A 394 -24.13 -37.58 1.68
C ASP A 394 -24.10 -39.11 1.73
N ALA A 395 -23.14 -39.73 1.06
CA ALA A 395 -22.82 -41.14 1.24
C ALA A 395 -21.90 -41.29 2.45
N VAL A 396 -22.30 -42.10 3.43
CA VAL A 396 -21.54 -42.35 4.66
C VAL A 396 -21.15 -43.81 4.76
N ALA A 397 -19.89 -44.05 5.12
CA ALA A 397 -19.37 -45.35 5.50
C ALA A 397 -18.61 -45.22 6.82
N LEU A 398 -18.89 -46.09 7.77
CA LEU A 398 -18.24 -46.15 9.07
C LEU A 398 -17.91 -47.60 9.38
N GLN A 399 -16.64 -47.87 9.64
CA GLN A 399 -16.16 -49.12 10.21
C GLN A 399 -15.71 -48.83 11.64
N ARG A 400 -16.18 -49.63 12.60
CA ARG A 400 -15.83 -49.49 14.01
C ARG A 400 -15.38 -50.84 14.58
N TRP A 401 -14.36 -50.77 15.41
CA TRP A 401 -13.74 -51.89 16.12
C TRP A 401 -13.78 -51.57 17.60
N ASP A 402 -14.50 -52.38 18.38
CA ASP A 402 -14.72 -52.16 19.80
C ASP A 402 -14.08 -53.28 20.61
N GLY A 403 -13.31 -52.89 21.62
CA GLY A 403 -12.80 -53.78 22.64
C GLY A 403 -13.48 -53.51 23.97
N LEU A 404 -13.42 -54.50 24.85
CA LEU A 404 -13.90 -54.40 26.22
C LEU A 404 -12.91 -55.13 27.12
N SER A 405 -12.36 -54.42 28.09
CA SER A 405 -11.48 -54.99 29.11
C SER A 405 -11.88 -54.48 30.49
N GLY A 406 -11.72 -55.29 31.52
CA GLY A 406 -12.07 -54.88 32.87
C GLY A 406 -12.12 -56.04 33.84
N ARG A 407 -12.17 -55.70 35.13
CA ARG A 407 -12.39 -56.67 36.21
C ARG A 407 -13.87 -56.74 36.50
N VAL A 408 -14.45 -57.92 36.42
CA VAL A 408 -15.85 -58.14 36.81
C VAL A 408 -15.99 -58.21 38.33
N ILE A 409 -17.21 -57.99 38.85
CA ILE A 409 -17.50 -57.96 40.30
C ILE A 409 -17.07 -59.26 41.03
N ASN A 410 -17.02 -60.40 40.34
CA ASN A 410 -16.54 -61.66 40.90
C ASN A 410 -15.00 -61.77 41.02
N GLY A 411 -14.26 -60.73 40.63
CA GLY A 411 -12.80 -60.66 40.72
C GLY A 411 -12.04 -61.09 39.46
N ASN A 412 -12.68 -61.75 38.50
CA ASN A 412 -12.03 -62.20 37.26
C ASN A 412 -11.72 -61.02 36.31
N SER A 413 -10.62 -61.10 35.56
CA SER A 413 -10.37 -60.19 34.44
C SER A 413 -11.00 -60.73 33.16
N LEU A 414 -11.78 -59.91 32.49
CA LEU A 414 -12.31 -60.20 31.16
C LEU A 414 -11.71 -59.20 30.17
N SER A 415 -11.29 -59.68 29.01
CA SER A 415 -10.74 -58.84 27.94
C SER A 415 -11.15 -59.37 26.57
N SER A 416 -11.55 -58.46 25.70
CA SER A 416 -11.73 -58.64 24.27
C SER A 416 -10.91 -57.58 23.55
N GLY A 417 -10.18 -58.00 22.52
CA GLY A 417 -9.38 -57.11 21.70
C GLY A 417 -10.26 -56.29 20.74
N LEU A 418 -9.67 -55.25 20.14
CA LEU A 418 -10.36 -54.42 19.15
C LEU A 418 -10.86 -55.22 17.93
N GLY A 419 -10.24 -56.37 17.62
CA GLY A 419 -10.64 -57.21 16.49
C GLY A 419 -11.84 -58.12 16.75
N ASP A 420 -12.25 -58.30 18.01
CA ASP A 420 -13.23 -59.32 18.39
C ASP A 420 -14.67 -58.85 18.15
N ASN A 421 -14.94 -57.55 18.29
CA ASN A 421 -16.23 -56.96 17.99
C ASN A 421 -16.05 -55.86 16.95
N SER A 422 -16.51 -56.12 15.73
CA SER A 422 -16.52 -55.12 14.66
C SER A 422 -17.95 -54.84 14.20
N SER A 423 -18.22 -53.57 13.93
CA SER A 423 -19.47 -53.12 13.35
C SER A 423 -19.18 -52.25 12.13
N TRP A 424 -20.09 -52.27 11.17
CA TRP A 424 -20.01 -51.44 9.99
C TRP A 424 -21.38 -50.85 9.70
N THR A 425 -21.36 -49.60 9.25
CA THR A 425 -22.57 -48.87 8.86
C THR A 425 -22.29 -48.20 7.53
N MET A 426 -23.16 -48.44 6.56
CA MET A 426 -23.19 -47.71 5.30
C MET A 426 -24.57 -47.13 5.10
N GLY A 427 -24.64 -45.89 4.63
CA GLY A 427 -25.90 -45.20 4.48
C GLY A 427 -25.81 -44.01 3.56
N VAL A 428 -26.97 -43.45 3.26
CA VAL A 428 -27.10 -42.19 2.53
C VAL A 428 -27.97 -41.26 3.35
N ASN A 429 -27.43 -40.09 3.67
CA ASN A 429 -28.13 -39.07 4.43
C ASN A 429 -28.64 -38.01 3.46
N PHE A 430 -29.97 -37.83 3.40
CA PHE A 430 -30.60 -36.80 2.58
C PHE A 430 -31.24 -35.72 3.47
N SER A 431 -30.91 -34.47 3.20
CA SER A 431 -31.47 -33.32 3.91
C SER A 431 -31.72 -32.17 2.95
N VAL A 432 -32.93 -31.61 2.98
CA VAL A 432 -33.28 -30.42 2.19
C VAL A 432 -34.24 -29.53 2.99
N PRO A 433 -33.90 -28.23 3.19
CA PRO A 433 -34.86 -27.30 3.76
C PRO A 433 -35.91 -26.97 2.70
N LEU A 434 -37.17 -27.36 2.92
CA LEU A 434 -38.24 -27.26 1.89
C LEU A 434 -38.43 -25.87 1.26
N SER A 435 -38.16 -24.80 2.02
CA SER A 435 -38.35 -23.44 1.52
C SER A 435 -37.17 -22.89 0.72
N LEU A 436 -35.95 -23.44 0.90
CA LEU A 436 -34.68 -22.99 0.31
C LEU A 436 -34.48 -21.46 0.29
N ARG A 437 -35.15 -20.70 1.19
CA ARG A 437 -35.17 -19.24 1.13
C ARG A 437 -33.77 -18.64 1.27
N LYS A 438 -32.97 -19.18 2.20
CA LYS A 438 -31.58 -18.74 2.45
C LYS A 438 -30.69 -18.95 1.23
N SER A 439 -30.67 -20.16 0.67
CA SER A 439 -29.79 -20.49 -0.47
C SER A 439 -30.21 -19.77 -1.75
N ARG A 440 -31.52 -19.67 -2.03
CA ARG A 440 -32.04 -18.88 -3.16
C ARG A 440 -31.72 -17.39 -3.02
N ALA A 441 -31.86 -16.83 -1.82
CA ALA A 441 -31.49 -15.45 -1.56
C ALA A 441 -30.00 -15.21 -1.77
N GLN A 442 -29.14 -16.13 -1.35
CA GLN A 442 -27.68 -16.03 -1.53
C GLN A 442 -27.27 -16.11 -3.02
N VAL A 443 -27.85 -17.03 -3.80
CA VAL A 443 -27.63 -17.08 -5.25
C VAL A 443 -28.09 -15.79 -5.92
N ARG A 444 -29.31 -15.33 -5.62
CA ARG A 444 -29.84 -14.07 -6.15
C ARG A 444 -28.97 -12.87 -5.77
N ASN A 445 -28.47 -12.81 -4.54
CA ASN A 445 -27.57 -11.75 -4.09
C ASN A 445 -26.29 -11.71 -4.94
N ASN A 446 -25.65 -12.86 -5.16
CA ASN A 446 -24.44 -12.92 -5.99
C ASN A 446 -24.70 -12.59 -7.46
N GLU A 447 -25.86 -12.97 -8.00
CA GLU A 447 -26.26 -12.56 -9.36
C GLU A 447 -26.46 -11.04 -9.47
N LEU A 448 -27.09 -10.43 -8.47
CA LEU A 448 -27.25 -8.97 -8.41
C LEU A 448 -25.92 -8.24 -8.23
N LEU A 449 -24.98 -8.78 -7.45
CA LEU A 449 -23.63 -8.23 -7.32
C LEU A 449 -22.89 -8.25 -8.67
N ILE A 450 -22.96 -9.35 -9.42
CA ILE A 450 -22.39 -9.44 -10.78
C ILE A 450 -23.02 -8.41 -11.72
N MET A 451 -24.33 -8.19 -11.64
CA MET A 451 -25.01 -7.16 -12.45
C MET A 451 -24.55 -5.75 -12.06
N LYS A 452 -24.44 -5.47 -10.76
CA LYS A 452 -23.92 -4.20 -10.23
C LYS A 452 -22.49 -3.95 -10.72
N ASP A 453 -21.60 -4.94 -10.62
CA ASP A 453 -20.20 -4.80 -11.01
C ASP A 453 -20.05 -4.55 -12.51
N ARG A 454 -20.87 -5.20 -13.35
CA ARG A 454 -20.91 -4.91 -14.80
C ARG A 454 -21.33 -3.47 -15.09
N ALA A 455 -22.34 -2.96 -14.39
CA ALA A 455 -22.78 -1.58 -14.54
C ALA A 455 -21.67 -0.60 -14.09
N LEU A 456 -20.96 -0.91 -13.00
CA LEU A 456 -19.82 -0.12 -12.53
C LEU A 456 -18.66 -0.10 -13.54
N ILE A 457 -18.33 -1.24 -14.17
CA ILE A 457 -17.31 -1.31 -15.23
C ILE A 457 -17.70 -0.43 -16.42
N GLN A 458 -18.95 -0.51 -16.88
CA GLN A 458 -19.44 0.32 -17.99
C GLN A 458 -19.39 1.82 -17.65
N GLN A 459 -19.79 2.19 -16.44
CA GLN A 459 -19.72 3.57 -15.98
C GLN A 459 -18.28 4.07 -15.88
N ASN A 460 -17.36 3.23 -15.38
CA ASN A 460 -15.94 3.59 -15.27
C ASN A 460 -15.31 3.77 -16.67
N LEU A 461 -15.58 2.87 -17.62
CA LEU A 461 -15.14 3.03 -19.01
C LEU A 461 -15.60 4.37 -19.59
N HIS A 462 -16.87 4.72 -19.40
CA HIS A 462 -17.41 6.01 -19.86
C HIS A 462 -16.73 7.21 -19.18
N GLN A 463 -16.47 7.13 -17.88
CA GLN A 463 -15.73 8.17 -17.15
C GLN A 463 -14.29 8.31 -17.65
N ILE A 464 -13.60 7.21 -17.93
CA ILE A 464 -12.22 7.19 -18.44
C ILE A 464 -12.15 7.89 -19.80
N GLU A 465 -13.08 7.64 -20.70
CA GLU A 465 -13.15 8.34 -21.99
C GLU A 465 -13.25 9.86 -21.81
N HIS A 466 -14.09 10.32 -20.88
CA HIS A 466 -14.20 11.76 -20.57
C HIS A 466 -12.93 12.34 -19.94
N LEU A 467 -12.27 11.59 -19.05
CA LEU A 467 -11.01 12.00 -18.43
C LEU A 467 -9.89 12.13 -19.47
N LEU A 468 -9.74 11.14 -20.35
CA LEU A 468 -8.74 11.14 -21.43
C LEU A 468 -8.97 12.30 -22.39
N ALA A 469 -10.23 12.54 -22.80
CA ALA A 469 -10.57 13.66 -23.66
C ALA A 469 -10.24 15.01 -23.00
N THR A 470 -10.43 15.13 -21.69
CA THR A 470 -10.09 16.34 -20.93
C THR A 470 -8.58 16.50 -20.77
N SER A 471 -7.85 15.41 -20.52
CA SER A 471 -6.39 15.41 -20.42
C SER A 471 -5.75 15.87 -21.74
N LEU A 472 -6.18 15.32 -22.88
CA LEU A 472 -5.67 15.75 -24.19
C LEU A 472 -5.94 17.23 -24.47
N ARG A 473 -7.16 17.72 -24.21
CA ARG A 473 -7.48 19.14 -24.38
C ARG A 473 -6.60 20.03 -23.50
N THR A 474 -6.34 19.62 -22.26
CA THR A 474 -5.47 20.37 -21.34
C THR A 474 -4.02 20.38 -21.84
N ILE A 475 -3.52 19.27 -22.38
CA ILE A 475 -2.16 19.18 -22.94
C ILE A 475 -2.04 20.07 -24.18
N ASP A 476 -2.98 19.99 -25.12
CA ASP A 476 -2.99 20.84 -26.31
C ASP A 476 -3.10 22.33 -25.94
N GLN A 477 -3.98 22.67 -24.99
CA GLN A 477 -4.14 24.03 -24.50
C GLN A 477 -2.85 24.56 -23.86
N SER A 478 -2.22 23.79 -22.98
CA SER A 478 -1.00 24.20 -22.28
C SER A 478 0.18 24.36 -23.23
N PHE A 479 0.27 23.54 -24.27
CA PHE A 479 1.26 23.69 -25.34
C PHE A 479 1.06 24.99 -26.14
N LEU A 480 -0.15 25.26 -26.62
CA LEU A 480 -0.45 26.49 -27.37
C LEU A 480 -0.26 27.75 -26.51
N GLN A 481 -0.60 27.68 -25.23
CA GLN A 481 -0.31 28.76 -24.28
C GLN A 481 1.19 28.97 -24.09
N PHE A 482 1.97 27.88 -23.98
CA PHE A 482 3.43 27.97 -23.90
C PHE A 482 4.00 28.70 -25.13
N GLU A 483 3.59 28.34 -26.35
CA GLU A 483 4.07 29.02 -27.55
C GLU A 483 3.73 30.51 -27.57
N ALA A 484 2.49 30.87 -27.21
CA ALA A 484 2.04 32.26 -27.14
C ALA A 484 2.78 33.06 -26.05
N PHE A 485 3.00 32.48 -24.86
CA PHE A 485 3.75 33.15 -23.79
C PHE A 485 5.24 33.26 -24.08
N ARG A 486 5.81 32.30 -24.82
CA ARG A 486 7.18 32.38 -25.32
C ARG A 486 7.36 33.56 -26.26
N GLU A 487 6.44 33.76 -27.20
CA GLU A 487 6.43 34.94 -28.07
C GLU A 487 6.21 36.22 -27.26
N ALA A 488 5.28 36.23 -26.31
CA ALA A 488 5.04 37.36 -25.42
C ALA A 488 6.27 37.73 -24.57
N ARG A 489 7.05 36.75 -24.10
CA ARG A 489 8.31 36.99 -23.39
C ARG A 489 9.34 37.64 -24.31
N GLN A 490 9.50 37.12 -25.53
CA GLN A 490 10.45 37.66 -26.51
C GLN A 490 10.10 39.11 -26.89
N ALA A 491 8.85 39.36 -27.27
CA ALA A 491 8.36 40.70 -27.59
C ALA A 491 8.41 41.65 -26.38
N GLY A 492 8.07 41.15 -25.19
CA GLY A 492 8.15 41.89 -23.93
C GLY A 492 9.57 42.32 -23.60
N LYS A 493 10.56 41.46 -23.87
CA LYS A 493 11.97 41.79 -23.69
C LYS A 493 12.45 42.86 -24.67
N GLU A 494 12.12 42.73 -25.96
CA GLU A 494 12.48 43.74 -26.97
C GLU A 494 11.87 45.11 -26.64
N ASN A 495 10.59 45.13 -26.24
CA ASN A 495 9.91 46.33 -25.79
C ASN A 495 10.59 46.94 -24.56
N LEU A 496 10.94 46.13 -23.56
CA LEU A 496 11.68 46.58 -22.37
C LEU A 496 13.05 47.18 -22.75
N ASP A 497 13.80 46.54 -23.65
CA ASP A 497 15.10 47.04 -24.11
C ASP A 497 15.00 48.40 -24.80
N VAL A 498 13.95 48.61 -25.61
CA VAL A 498 13.67 49.91 -26.24
C VAL A 498 13.36 50.98 -25.18
N ARG A 499 12.53 50.63 -24.18
CA ARG A 499 12.15 51.55 -23.09
C ARG A 499 13.34 51.90 -22.21
N VAL A 500 14.20 50.94 -21.89
CA VAL A 500 15.47 51.18 -21.17
C VAL A 500 16.31 52.22 -21.92
N ARG A 501 16.53 52.04 -23.23
CA ARG A 501 17.33 52.96 -24.04
C ARG A 501 16.71 54.36 -24.14
N ARG A 502 15.38 54.47 -24.16
CA ARG A 502 14.68 55.77 -24.18
C ARG A 502 14.71 56.46 -22.82
N MET A 503 14.56 55.71 -21.74
CA MET A 503 14.69 56.21 -20.37
C MET A 503 16.10 56.77 -20.11
N GLU A 504 17.14 56.10 -20.59
CA GLU A 504 18.53 56.58 -20.48
C GLU A 504 18.76 57.91 -21.20
N LYS A 505 18.00 58.17 -22.28
CA LYS A 505 18.00 59.43 -23.01
C LYS A 505 17.03 60.48 -22.46
N GLY A 506 16.28 60.16 -21.40
CA GLY A 506 15.26 61.04 -20.81
C GLY A 506 14.02 61.25 -21.69
N LEU A 507 13.78 60.37 -22.67
CA LEU A 507 12.68 60.48 -23.64
C LEU A 507 11.44 59.68 -23.23
N GLU A 508 11.48 58.97 -22.11
CA GLU A 508 10.39 58.12 -21.65
C GLU A 508 10.16 58.27 -20.14
N ASP A 509 8.89 58.22 -19.76
CA ASP A 509 8.46 58.28 -18.37
C ASP A 509 8.82 56.99 -17.60
N PHE A 510 9.11 57.13 -16.32
CA PHE A 510 9.48 56.02 -15.45
C PHE A 510 8.34 55.01 -15.28
N LEU A 511 7.08 55.46 -15.25
CA LEU A 511 5.92 54.57 -15.16
C LEU A 511 5.84 53.60 -16.34
N ASN A 512 6.12 54.10 -17.55
CA ASN A 512 6.14 53.31 -18.78
C ASN A 512 7.25 52.24 -18.77
N TYR A 513 8.42 52.57 -18.20
CA TYR A 513 9.50 51.60 -17.98
C TYR A 513 9.08 50.52 -16.98
N LEU A 514 8.49 50.89 -15.85
CA LEU A 514 8.02 49.94 -14.83
C LEU A 514 6.95 48.99 -15.37
N GLN A 515 6.03 49.51 -16.19
CA GLN A 515 5.01 48.67 -16.84
C GLN A 515 5.68 47.62 -17.73
N GLY A 516 6.62 48.02 -18.59
CA GLY A 516 7.36 47.09 -19.44
C GLY A 516 8.14 46.03 -18.66
N LEU A 517 8.75 46.41 -17.54
CA LEU A 517 9.46 45.48 -16.65
C LEU A 517 8.51 44.49 -15.97
N THR A 518 7.32 44.94 -15.58
CA THR A 518 6.26 44.11 -14.99
C THR A 518 5.70 43.14 -16.02
N ASP A 519 5.39 43.62 -17.22
CA ASP A 519 4.86 42.83 -18.34
C ASP A 519 5.83 41.72 -18.74
N TRP A 520 7.12 42.04 -18.88
CA TRP A 520 8.16 41.04 -19.21
C TRP A 520 8.27 39.95 -18.13
N GLY A 521 8.36 40.32 -16.85
CA GLY A 521 8.48 39.33 -15.78
C GLY A 521 7.22 38.47 -15.62
N ASN A 522 6.03 39.03 -15.85
CA ASN A 522 4.78 38.27 -15.88
C ASN A 522 4.73 37.31 -17.09
N ALA A 523 5.26 37.71 -18.25
CA ALA A 523 5.38 36.82 -19.41
C ALA A 523 6.35 35.65 -19.13
N VAL A 524 7.50 35.89 -18.48
CA VAL A 524 8.43 34.82 -18.05
C VAL A 524 7.73 33.83 -17.11
N ALA A 525 7.03 34.33 -16.09
CA ALA A 525 6.31 33.48 -15.14
C ALA A 525 5.19 32.66 -15.82
N SER A 526 4.46 33.27 -16.77
CA SER A 526 3.39 32.62 -17.51
C SER A 526 3.91 31.56 -18.49
N GLU A 527 5.05 31.81 -19.16
CA GLU A 527 5.73 30.82 -20.00
C GLU A 527 6.17 29.60 -19.17
N ALA A 528 6.80 29.84 -18.02
CA ALA A 528 7.24 28.78 -17.11
C ALA A 528 6.07 27.94 -16.59
N GLN A 529 4.95 28.59 -16.23
CA GLN A 529 3.74 27.91 -15.80
C GLN A 529 3.11 27.06 -16.90
N ALA A 530 3.00 27.59 -18.12
CA ALA A 530 2.44 26.84 -19.25
C ALA A 530 3.31 25.61 -19.59
N LEU A 531 4.63 25.78 -19.62
CA LEU A 531 5.56 24.68 -19.93
C LEU A 531 5.59 23.60 -18.83
N ALA A 532 5.57 23.99 -17.55
CA ALA A 532 5.47 23.06 -16.44
C ALA A 532 4.14 22.30 -16.44
N SER A 533 3.04 22.99 -16.80
CA SER A 533 1.71 22.38 -16.95
C SER A 533 1.66 21.38 -18.11
N TYR A 534 2.30 21.69 -19.23
CA TYR A 534 2.44 20.77 -20.37
C TYR A 534 3.19 19.49 -19.96
N ASN A 535 4.38 19.62 -19.35
CA ASN A 535 5.18 18.46 -18.94
C ASN A 535 4.50 17.63 -17.84
N SER A 536 3.80 18.27 -16.89
CA SER A 536 2.98 17.56 -15.90
C SER A 536 1.77 16.88 -16.53
N GLY A 537 1.14 17.52 -17.51
CA GLY A 537 0.01 16.97 -18.28
C GLY A 537 0.39 15.71 -19.07
N LEU A 538 1.61 15.66 -19.63
CA LEU A 538 2.14 14.44 -20.27
C LEU A 538 2.22 13.27 -19.28
N ALA A 539 2.75 13.51 -18.08
CA ALA A 539 2.80 12.48 -17.03
C ALA A 539 1.40 12.08 -16.53
N ASP A 540 0.47 13.03 -16.43
CA ASP A 540 -0.92 12.75 -16.10
C ASP A 540 -1.58 11.86 -17.15
N LEU A 541 -1.30 12.08 -18.44
CA LEU A 541 -1.79 11.23 -19.53
C LEU A 541 -1.21 9.81 -19.42
N GLU A 542 0.10 9.67 -19.18
CA GLU A 542 0.74 8.35 -18.97
C GLU A 542 0.15 7.60 -17.77
N ARG A 543 -0.23 8.31 -16.69
CA ARG A 543 -0.97 7.72 -15.56
C ARG A 543 -2.39 7.35 -15.97
N GLN A 544 -3.08 8.20 -16.71
CA GLN A 544 -4.44 7.93 -17.18
C GLN A 544 -4.52 6.76 -18.17
N THR A 545 -3.47 6.50 -18.96
CA THR A 545 -3.36 5.30 -19.81
C THR A 545 -2.88 4.07 -19.03
N GLY A 546 -2.34 4.25 -17.83
CA GLY A 546 -1.79 3.18 -16.99
C GLY A 546 -0.40 2.71 -17.39
N THR A 547 0.35 3.52 -18.16
CA THR A 547 1.66 3.18 -18.74
C THR A 547 2.84 3.92 -18.11
N ILE A 548 2.59 4.83 -17.16
CA ILE A 548 3.64 5.67 -16.56
C ILE A 548 4.80 4.85 -15.97
N LEU A 549 4.53 3.72 -15.31
CA LEU A 549 5.59 2.89 -14.74
C LEU A 549 6.46 2.26 -15.83
N GLU A 550 5.83 1.69 -16.85
CA GLU A 550 6.48 1.06 -17.98
C GLU A 550 7.31 2.07 -18.78
N THR A 551 6.79 3.29 -18.93
CA THR A 551 7.42 4.40 -19.66
C THR A 551 8.65 4.94 -18.90
N HIS A 552 8.61 4.95 -17.57
CA HIS A 552 9.73 5.29 -16.71
C HIS A 552 10.63 4.10 -16.32
N GLY A 553 10.42 2.92 -16.93
CA GLY A 553 11.26 1.73 -16.70
C GLY A 553 11.09 1.08 -15.32
N ILE A 554 10.06 1.44 -14.56
CA ILE A 554 9.76 0.92 -13.23
C ILE A 554 9.05 -0.42 -13.38
N ARG A 555 9.53 -1.43 -12.65
CA ARG A 555 8.99 -2.79 -12.69
C ARG A 555 8.92 -3.38 -11.29
N PHE A 556 7.95 -4.25 -11.09
CA PHE A 556 7.76 -4.95 -9.83
C PHE A 556 8.54 -6.26 -9.81
N VAL A 557 8.93 -6.69 -8.61
CA VAL A 557 9.38 -8.05 -8.35
C VAL A 557 8.35 -8.62 -7.39
N GLU A 558 7.67 -9.69 -7.78
CA GLU A 558 6.61 -10.30 -6.98
C GLU A 558 7.20 -11.43 -6.12
N GLU A 559 6.82 -11.50 -4.85
CA GLU A 559 7.06 -12.69 -4.02
C GLU A 559 6.00 -13.75 -4.38
N GLN A 560 6.40 -14.80 -5.10
CA GLN A 560 5.49 -15.92 -5.35
C GLN A 560 5.51 -16.90 -4.17
N PHE A 561 4.50 -16.81 -3.29
CA PHE A 561 4.02 -17.88 -2.38
C PHE A 561 5.08 -18.75 -1.68
N ALA A 562 6.27 -18.22 -1.41
CA ALA A 562 7.41 -19.03 -0.99
C ALA A 562 7.61 -19.03 0.52
N SER A 563 6.94 -18.14 1.26
CA SER A 563 7.07 -17.99 2.70
C SER A 563 6.06 -18.88 3.45
N ILE A 564 6.57 -19.79 4.29
CA ILE A 564 5.75 -20.60 5.22
C ILE A 564 5.72 -19.89 6.57
N GLY A 565 5.15 -18.69 6.61
CA GLY A 565 5.07 -17.87 7.83
C GLY A 565 6.43 -17.74 8.54
N THR A 566 6.51 -18.14 9.81
CA THR A 566 7.73 -18.06 10.63
C THR A 566 8.83 -19.05 10.25
N HIS A 567 8.55 -20.04 9.40
CA HIS A 567 9.49 -21.10 9.01
C HIS A 567 10.38 -20.73 7.81
N GLY A 568 10.31 -19.48 7.34
CA GLY A 568 11.17 -18.94 6.29
C GLY A 568 10.69 -19.26 4.88
N ARG A 569 11.49 -18.83 3.88
CA ARG A 569 11.19 -19.00 2.45
C ARG A 569 11.81 -20.27 1.89
N TRP A 570 11.01 -21.08 1.18
CA TRP A 570 11.45 -22.35 0.58
C TRP A 570 11.90 -22.22 -0.89
N CYS A 571 11.53 -21.13 -1.56
CA CYS A 571 11.87 -20.86 -2.96
C CYS A 571 12.48 -19.46 -3.11
N GLN A 572 13.30 -19.27 -4.15
CA GLN A 572 13.86 -17.97 -4.50
C GLN A 572 12.82 -17.13 -5.26
N ASP A 573 12.90 -15.80 -5.14
CA ASP A 573 12.00 -14.87 -5.81
C ASP A 573 12.11 -15.01 -7.35
N GLU A 574 10.98 -15.22 -8.03
CA GLU A 574 10.89 -15.17 -9.50
C GLU A 574 10.38 -13.80 -9.97
N ARG A 575 10.86 -13.34 -11.13
CA ARG A 575 10.54 -12.00 -11.68
C ARG A 575 9.16 -12.00 -12.37
N TYR A 576 8.34 -10.98 -12.15
CA TYR A 576 7.03 -10.81 -12.78
C TYR A 576 6.86 -9.41 -13.42
N PRO A 577 6.29 -9.28 -14.64
CA PRO A 577 5.90 -10.36 -15.55
C PRO A 577 7.13 -11.13 -16.05
N ARG A 578 7.00 -12.46 -16.20
CA ARG A 578 8.09 -13.33 -16.68
C ARG A 578 8.62 -12.89 -18.06
N ASP A 579 7.75 -12.27 -18.84
CA ASP A 579 8.04 -11.78 -20.20
C ASP A 579 8.89 -10.49 -20.19
N LEU A 580 9.07 -9.83 -19.03
CA LEU A 580 9.71 -8.52 -18.92
C LEU A 580 10.85 -8.52 -17.88
N LYS A 581 11.99 -9.11 -18.22
CA LYS A 581 13.21 -9.06 -17.38
C LYS A 581 13.69 -7.61 -17.13
N PRO A 582 14.00 -7.22 -15.88
CA PRO A 582 14.57 -5.91 -15.56
C PRO A 582 15.80 -5.64 -16.43
N ARG A 583 15.91 -4.42 -16.97
CA ARG A 583 17.10 -3.95 -17.70
C ARG A 583 18.02 -3.18 -16.75
N GLU A 584 19.23 -2.87 -17.20
CA GLU A 584 20.10 -1.95 -16.46
C GLU A 584 19.43 -0.58 -16.32
N ASN A 585 19.68 0.07 -15.17
CA ASN A 585 19.15 1.41 -14.87
C ASN A 585 19.83 2.46 -15.77
N SER A 586 19.31 2.68 -16.97
CA SER A 586 19.71 3.77 -17.86
C SER A 586 18.94 5.05 -17.52
N GLN A 587 19.63 6.20 -17.49
CA GLN A 587 18.98 7.51 -17.41
C GLN A 587 18.20 7.77 -18.70
N ARG A 588 16.91 8.13 -18.57
CA ARG A 588 16.05 8.56 -19.68
C ARG A 588 16.16 10.06 -19.91
N TYR A 589 16.26 10.85 -18.84
CA TYR A 589 16.40 12.29 -18.93
C TYR A 589 17.88 12.69 -18.89
N GLU A 590 18.30 13.49 -19.86
CA GLU A 590 19.66 14.04 -19.88
C GLU A 590 19.86 14.99 -18.70
N ASP A 591 21.02 14.85 -18.04
CA ASP A 591 21.48 15.84 -17.07
C ASP A 591 22.15 16.98 -17.83
N SER A 592 21.54 18.16 -17.80
CA SER A 592 22.12 19.35 -18.43
C SER A 592 23.36 19.86 -17.68
N GLY A 593 23.62 19.37 -16.47
CA GLY A 593 24.69 19.86 -15.57
C GLY A 593 24.47 21.29 -15.08
N LYS A 594 23.29 21.86 -15.33
CA LYS A 594 22.88 23.24 -15.05
C LYS A 594 21.49 23.25 -14.43
N ALA A 595 21.07 24.37 -13.85
CA ALA A 595 19.73 24.52 -13.33
C ALA A 595 18.69 24.50 -14.47
N SER A 596 17.54 23.86 -14.24
CA SER A 596 16.49 23.68 -15.26
C SER A 596 15.89 25.01 -15.72
N GLU A 597 15.89 26.03 -14.84
CA GLU A 597 15.51 27.40 -15.22
C GLU A 597 16.39 27.98 -16.35
N GLU A 598 17.66 27.58 -16.49
CA GLU A 598 18.52 28.05 -17.58
C GLU A 598 18.04 27.60 -18.96
N ALA A 599 17.24 26.52 -19.02
CA ALA A 599 16.70 26.04 -20.29
C ALA A 599 15.84 27.12 -20.97
N PHE A 600 15.16 28.01 -20.23
CA PHE A 600 14.26 29.06 -20.74
C PHE A 600 14.94 30.20 -21.54
N ASP A 601 16.21 30.03 -21.94
CA ASP A 601 16.99 31.02 -22.68
C ASP A 601 16.95 32.38 -22.00
N LEU A 602 17.17 32.33 -20.68
CA LEU A 602 17.14 33.46 -19.78
C LEU A 602 18.47 34.21 -19.92
N GLN A 603 18.45 35.44 -20.43
CA GLN A 603 19.64 36.28 -20.52
C GLN A 603 19.68 37.21 -19.31
N ASP A 604 20.79 37.21 -18.59
CA ASP A 604 21.06 38.22 -17.56
C ASP A 604 21.15 39.61 -18.20
N PHE A 605 20.53 40.61 -17.58
CA PHE A 605 20.82 42.00 -17.89
C PHE A 605 22.26 42.33 -17.47
N PRO A 606 22.96 43.26 -18.16
CA PRO A 606 24.30 43.66 -17.77
C PRO A 606 24.28 44.26 -16.34
N ARG A 607 24.66 43.43 -15.36
CA ARG A 607 24.86 43.85 -13.97
C ARG A 607 26.16 44.64 -13.89
N ARG A 608 26.21 45.73 -13.10
CA ARG A 608 27.50 46.28 -12.68
C ARG A 608 28.18 45.19 -11.85
N ARG A 609 29.40 44.80 -12.26
CA ARG A 609 30.32 43.95 -11.49
C ARG A 609 30.41 44.53 -10.06
N ASP A 610 29.72 43.91 -9.10
CA ASP A 610 30.20 43.63 -7.73
C ASP A 610 29.12 43.22 -6.70
N ASP A 611 27.82 43.26 -7.00
CA ASP A 611 26.80 42.85 -6.01
C ASP A 611 26.28 41.42 -6.28
N ARG A 612 27.07 40.40 -5.91
CA ARG A 612 26.51 39.06 -5.62
C ARG A 612 26.31 38.96 -4.10
N LEU A 613 25.07 38.67 -3.71
CA LEU A 613 24.66 38.11 -2.41
C LEU A 613 24.83 39.00 -1.18
N ARG A 614 24.08 40.10 -1.10
CA ARG A 614 23.50 40.59 0.18
C ARG A 614 22.16 41.26 -0.11
N LEU A 615 21.09 40.89 0.61
CA LEU A 615 19.97 41.80 0.78
C LEU A 615 20.56 43.12 1.31
N PRO A 616 20.40 44.26 0.61
CA PRO A 616 20.82 45.52 1.17
C PRO A 616 20.00 45.76 2.44
N GLU A 617 20.67 46.02 3.57
CA GLU A 617 19.99 46.59 4.73
C GLU A 617 19.13 47.76 4.24
N ALA A 618 17.89 47.84 4.74
CA ALA A 618 17.07 49.00 4.49
C ALA A 618 17.90 50.24 4.85
N PRO A 619 18.00 51.27 3.99
CA PRO A 619 18.70 52.48 4.38
C PRO A 619 18.09 52.95 5.70
N GLN A 620 18.92 53.10 6.75
CA GLN A 620 18.49 53.74 7.98
C GLN A 620 17.94 55.10 7.59
N PHE A 621 16.64 55.28 7.76
CA PHE A 621 15.98 56.55 7.57
C PHE A 621 16.36 57.42 8.77
N ASP A 622 17.53 58.06 8.69
CA ASP A 622 17.89 59.10 9.63
C ASP A 622 16.89 60.26 9.51
N GLU A 623 16.47 60.71 10.69
CA GLU A 623 15.60 61.83 10.99
C GLU A 623 15.81 63.03 10.06
N MET A 624 14.94 63.19 9.05
CA MET A 624 14.72 64.47 8.37
C MET A 624 13.39 65.11 8.79
N GLU A 625 12.99 64.90 10.03
CA GLU A 625 11.81 65.52 10.64
C GLU A 625 12.21 66.35 11.87
N ASN A 626 13.21 67.23 11.73
CA ASN A 626 13.38 68.37 12.64
C ASN A 626 14.32 69.44 12.08
N ARG A 627 13.87 70.14 11.04
CA ARG A 627 14.29 71.53 10.82
C ARG A 627 13.04 72.38 10.68
N SER A 628 12.42 72.62 11.83
CA SER A 628 11.43 73.68 12.01
C SER A 628 12.04 75.01 11.57
N VAL A 629 11.27 75.69 10.73
CA VAL A 629 11.40 77.07 10.31
C VAL A 629 11.67 77.98 11.52
N ASP A 630 12.76 78.74 11.44
CA ASP A 630 13.09 79.81 12.36
C ASP A 630 12.30 81.07 11.94
N PRO A 631 11.40 81.63 12.75
CA PRO A 631 10.71 82.87 12.43
C PRO A 631 11.47 84.05 13.06
N ALA A 632 12.15 84.86 12.24
CA ALA A 632 12.67 86.14 12.71
C ALA A 632 12.41 87.27 11.70
N LYS A 633 11.58 88.22 12.15
CA LYS A 633 11.33 89.60 11.66
C LYS A 633 10.50 89.79 10.40
#